data_AF-A0A2R6QXM0-F1
#
_entry.id   AF-A0A2R6QXM0-F1
#
_cell.length_a   1.000
_cell.length_b   1.000
_cell.length_c   1.000
_cell.angle_alpha   90.00
_cell.angle_beta   90.00
_cell.angle_gamma   90.00
#
_symmetry.space_group_name_H-M   'P 1'
#
loop_
_entity.id
_entity.type
_entity.pdbx_description
1 polymer ?
#
loop_
_entity_poly.entity_id
_entity_poly.type
_entity_poly.pdbx_seq_one_letter_code
_entity_poly.pdbx_strand_id
1 'polypeptide(L)'
;MFPPSEYERYCSNFASTPTTSGLDQIGARIPQEVLRRILLFIQGGYHFAQKQKDDVGQLALTCRYWASQCQPAIFKSIRLRSGKDLEGLLSLMASPLSRVAGYIKTLWLVQEGRWNVPWLHLVALRLVPKLSLDTEETIYLSIDRSYEPAAIRSIHDGLPRSYPSFSSHISLLYLSDARFNSFADLLHLVDEMPSLQHLYCVRVTWPMAPDTPPVVSHQRRIPPDLSDVTMGKCTDNSALVRILTGRRRKARASTTASLDFGLDSEQQHTIYKLVHKFAKEEVEMCRCFLTTIDSAYSE
;
A
#
# COMPACT_ATOMS: atom_id res chain seq x y z
N MET A 1 -17.76 14.24 -46.70
CA MET A 1 -18.29 13.17 -45.83
C MET A 1 -17.38 11.96 -46.04
N PHE A 2 -16.59 11.58 -45.05
CA PHE A 2 -15.66 10.45 -45.18
C PHE A 2 -16.43 9.13 -45.13
N PRO A 3 -16.01 8.10 -45.89
CA PRO A 3 -16.62 6.79 -45.77
C PRO A 3 -16.42 6.26 -44.35
N PRO A 4 -17.44 5.61 -43.76
CA PRO A 4 -17.30 5.01 -42.44
C PRO A 4 -16.14 4.00 -42.47
N SER A 5 -15.38 3.97 -41.39
CA SER A 5 -14.25 3.04 -41.26
C SER A 5 -14.74 1.60 -41.41
N GLU A 6 -13.89 0.68 -41.89
CA GLU A 6 -14.23 -0.75 -41.94
C GLU A 6 -14.72 -1.27 -40.57
N TYR A 7 -14.22 -0.67 -39.50
CA TYR A 7 -14.66 -0.93 -38.13
C TYR A 7 -16.12 -0.50 -37.87
N GLU A 8 -16.51 0.71 -38.28
CA GLU A 8 -17.91 1.17 -38.16
C GLU A 8 -18.86 0.30 -38.99
N ARG A 9 -18.42 -0.12 -40.19
CA ARG A 9 -19.19 -1.05 -41.04
C ARG A 9 -19.35 -2.41 -40.37
N TYR A 10 -18.29 -2.94 -39.78
CA TYR A 10 -18.32 -4.19 -39.02
C TYR A 10 -19.28 -4.08 -37.81
N CYS A 11 -19.18 -3.02 -37.01
CA CYS A 11 -20.05 -2.79 -35.86
C CYS A 11 -21.52 -2.60 -36.25
N SER A 12 -21.81 -1.96 -37.39
CA SER A 12 -23.19 -1.77 -37.87
C SER A 12 -23.89 -3.06 -38.28
N ASN A 13 -23.15 -4.12 -38.62
CA ASN A 13 -23.73 -5.45 -38.88
C ASN A 13 -24.21 -6.17 -37.60
N PHE A 14 -23.84 -5.66 -36.42
CA PHE A 14 -24.32 -6.16 -35.11
C PHE A 14 -25.43 -5.29 -34.51
N ALA A 15 -26.02 -4.37 -35.28
CA ALA A 15 -27.07 -3.46 -34.82
C ALA A 15 -28.38 -4.15 -34.40
N SER A 16 -28.61 -5.41 -34.79
CA SER A 16 -29.57 -6.27 -34.13
C SER A 16 -28.96 -6.78 -32.83
N THR A 17 -29.50 -6.36 -31.67
CA THR A 17 -29.06 -6.78 -30.33
C THR A 17 -28.67 -8.26 -30.35
N PRO A 18 -27.36 -8.59 -30.31
CA PRO A 18 -26.94 -9.97 -30.37
C PRO A 18 -27.52 -10.67 -29.15
N THR A 19 -28.16 -11.82 -29.35
CA THR A 19 -28.58 -12.66 -28.24
C THR A 19 -27.37 -12.98 -27.38
N THR A 20 -27.53 -12.99 -26.06
CA THR A 20 -26.45 -13.29 -25.08
C THR A 20 -25.63 -14.53 -25.46
N SER A 21 -26.28 -15.52 -26.08
CA SER A 21 -25.68 -16.72 -26.70
C SER A 21 -24.59 -16.43 -27.76
N GLY A 22 -24.81 -15.45 -28.65
CA GLY A 22 -23.86 -15.11 -29.72
C GLY A 22 -22.61 -14.41 -29.21
N LEU A 23 -22.76 -13.52 -28.22
CA LEU A 23 -21.63 -12.85 -27.57
C LEU A 23 -20.81 -13.83 -26.72
N ASP A 24 -21.46 -14.78 -26.05
CA ASP A 24 -20.78 -15.87 -25.35
C ASP A 24 -19.93 -16.70 -26.33
N GLN A 25 -20.44 -17.04 -27.52
CA GLN A 25 -19.69 -17.79 -28.53
C GLN A 25 -18.49 -17.01 -29.10
N ILE A 26 -18.65 -15.72 -29.41
CA ILE A 26 -17.52 -14.90 -29.91
C ILE A 26 -16.46 -14.76 -28.83
N GLY A 27 -16.88 -14.49 -27.59
CA GLY A 27 -15.97 -14.41 -26.45
C GLY A 27 -15.20 -15.70 -26.19
N ALA A 28 -15.86 -16.85 -26.33
CA ALA A 28 -15.25 -18.17 -26.15
C ALA A 28 -14.26 -18.56 -27.27
N ARG A 29 -14.28 -17.86 -28.42
CA ARG A 29 -13.32 -18.10 -29.51
C ARG A 29 -11.96 -17.44 -29.28
N ILE A 30 -11.87 -16.49 -28.35
CA ILE A 30 -10.60 -15.87 -28.00
C ILE A 30 -9.86 -16.82 -27.04
N PRO A 31 -8.63 -17.27 -27.36
CA PRO A 31 -7.85 -18.09 -26.45
C PRO A 31 -7.64 -17.38 -25.11
N GLN A 32 -7.71 -18.14 -24.02
CA GLN A 32 -7.61 -17.60 -22.67
C GLN A 32 -6.28 -16.84 -22.45
N GLU A 33 -5.20 -17.28 -23.10
CA GLU A 33 -3.88 -16.66 -23.06
C GLU A 33 -3.89 -15.26 -23.67
N VAL A 34 -4.63 -15.06 -24.76
CA VAL A 34 -4.77 -13.76 -25.43
C VAL A 34 -5.56 -12.82 -24.54
N LEU A 35 -6.67 -13.28 -23.96
CA LEU A 35 -7.46 -12.48 -23.03
C LEU A 35 -6.65 -12.10 -21.78
N ARG A 36 -5.87 -13.03 -21.24
CA ARG A 36 -4.98 -12.76 -20.11
C ARG A 36 -3.93 -11.70 -20.45
N ARG A 37 -3.36 -11.74 -21.66
CA ARG A 37 -2.43 -10.68 -22.12
C ARG A 37 -3.13 -9.34 -22.26
N ILE A 38 -4.34 -9.30 -22.82
CA ILE A 38 -5.15 -8.07 -22.90
C ILE A 38 -5.37 -7.49 -21.49
N LEU A 39 -5.76 -8.34 -20.54
CA LEU A 39 -5.93 -7.92 -19.14
C LEU A 39 -4.63 -7.39 -18.53
N LEU A 40 -3.48 -8.04 -18.78
CA LEU A 40 -2.18 -7.54 -18.32
C LEU A 40 -1.83 -6.17 -18.92
N PHE A 41 -2.14 -5.95 -20.20
CA PHE A 41 -1.93 -4.65 -20.84
C PHE A 41 -2.85 -3.56 -20.27
N ILE A 42 -4.13 -3.88 -20.03
CA ILE A 42 -5.07 -2.94 -19.42
C ILE A 42 -4.66 -2.64 -17.98
N GLN A 43 -4.13 -3.62 -17.25
CA GLN A 43 -3.62 -3.47 -15.88
C GLN A 43 -2.22 -2.84 -15.79
N GLY A 44 -1.65 -2.40 -16.92
CA GLY A 44 -0.25 -1.97 -17.00
C GLY A 44 0.07 -0.78 -16.10
N GLY A 45 0.90 -1.03 -15.07
CA GLY A 45 1.61 -0.02 -14.28
C GLY A 45 1.26 -0.01 -12.77
N TYR A 46 2.30 0.00 -11.93
CA TYR A 46 2.24 0.04 -10.46
C TYR A 46 1.46 1.24 -9.85
N HIS A 47 0.98 2.20 -10.66
CA HIS A 47 0.45 3.48 -10.18
C HIS A 47 -0.94 3.92 -10.70
N PHE A 48 -1.72 3.10 -11.42
CA PHE A 48 -2.92 3.60 -12.15
C PHE A 48 -4.22 2.79 -11.98
N ALA A 49 -4.61 2.49 -10.73
CA ALA A 49 -5.62 1.46 -10.43
C ALA A 49 -7.10 1.79 -10.72
N GLN A 50 -7.52 3.06 -10.92
CA GLN A 50 -8.96 3.35 -11.00
C GLN A 50 -9.54 3.23 -12.41
N LYS A 51 -8.99 3.99 -13.39
CA LYS A 51 -9.50 3.99 -14.77
C LYS A 51 -9.45 2.60 -15.42
N GLN A 52 -8.39 1.85 -15.14
CA GLN A 52 -8.21 0.49 -15.66
C GLN A 52 -9.28 -0.49 -15.13
N LYS A 53 -9.76 -0.30 -13.89
CA LYS A 53 -10.82 -1.15 -13.34
C LYS A 53 -12.16 -0.90 -14.00
N ASP A 54 -12.44 0.33 -14.37
CA ASP A 54 -13.68 0.67 -15.09
C ASP A 54 -13.67 -0.01 -16.47
N ASP A 55 -12.54 0.06 -17.18
CA ASP A 55 -12.37 -0.61 -18.49
C ASP A 55 -12.52 -2.13 -18.36
N VAL A 56 -11.84 -2.77 -17.40
CA VAL A 56 -12.00 -4.22 -17.15
C VAL A 56 -13.41 -4.56 -16.67
N GLY A 57 -14.06 -3.67 -15.93
CA GLY A 57 -15.46 -3.79 -15.52
C GLY A 57 -16.39 -3.81 -16.72
N GLN A 58 -16.20 -2.91 -17.69
CA GLN A 58 -16.97 -2.91 -18.94
C GLN A 58 -16.76 -4.20 -19.74
N LEU A 59 -15.52 -4.68 -19.81
CA LEU A 59 -15.22 -5.98 -20.43
C LEU A 59 -15.95 -7.14 -19.74
N ALA A 60 -16.03 -7.12 -18.41
CA ALA A 60 -16.75 -8.12 -17.63
C ALA A 60 -18.26 -8.14 -17.91
N LEU A 61 -18.84 -7.02 -18.35
CA LEU A 61 -20.27 -6.92 -18.68
C LEU A 61 -20.63 -7.47 -20.06
N THR A 62 -19.64 -7.77 -20.90
CA THR A 62 -19.88 -8.25 -22.28
C THR A 62 -20.58 -9.60 -22.31
N CYS A 63 -20.08 -10.58 -21.53
CA CYS A 63 -20.66 -11.92 -21.43
C CYS A 63 -20.15 -12.68 -20.19
N ARG A 64 -20.74 -13.85 -19.88
CA ARG A 64 -20.42 -14.60 -18.64
C ARG A 64 -18.98 -15.12 -18.62
N TYR A 65 -18.48 -15.53 -19.78
CA TYR A 65 -17.10 -15.98 -19.92
C TYR A 65 -16.14 -14.84 -19.56
N TRP A 66 -16.32 -13.65 -20.14
CA TRP A 66 -15.48 -12.50 -19.86
C TRP A 66 -15.60 -12.05 -18.41
N ALA A 67 -16.80 -12.06 -17.82
CA ALA A 67 -17.00 -11.79 -16.41
C ALA A 67 -16.10 -12.68 -15.53
N SER A 68 -16.08 -14.00 -15.79
CA SER A 68 -15.28 -14.94 -15.01
C SER A 68 -13.77 -14.73 -15.13
N GLN A 69 -13.30 -14.27 -16.29
CA GLN A 69 -11.87 -14.00 -16.55
C GLN A 69 -11.44 -12.64 -16.00
N CYS A 70 -12.34 -11.65 -16.00
CA CYS A 70 -12.07 -10.30 -15.52
C CYS A 70 -12.19 -10.17 -14.00
N GLN A 71 -13.02 -10.98 -13.34
CA GLN A 71 -13.22 -10.92 -11.88
C GLN A 71 -11.92 -10.96 -11.06
N PRO A 72 -10.97 -11.89 -11.28
CA PRO A 72 -9.69 -11.89 -10.56
C PRO A 72 -8.94 -10.57 -10.71
N ALA A 73 -8.96 -9.98 -11.90
CA ALA A 73 -8.33 -8.71 -12.21
C ALA A 73 -9.00 -7.53 -11.50
N ILE A 74 -10.33 -7.48 -11.47
CA ILE A 74 -11.14 -6.43 -10.82
C ILE A 74 -10.91 -6.45 -9.30
N PHE A 75 -10.96 -7.64 -8.70
CA PHE A 75 -10.89 -7.82 -7.25
C PHE A 75 -9.47 -8.00 -6.71
N LYS A 76 -8.44 -8.07 -7.56
CA LYS A 76 -7.03 -8.26 -7.15
C LYS A 76 -6.61 -7.29 -6.05
N SER A 77 -7.00 -6.03 -6.19
CA SER A 77 -6.66 -4.97 -5.26
C SER A 77 -7.92 -4.24 -4.84
N ILE A 78 -8.22 -4.14 -3.55
CA ILE A 78 -9.42 -3.47 -3.05
C ILE A 78 -9.04 -2.25 -2.22
N ARG A 79 -9.74 -1.15 -2.47
CA ARG A 79 -9.56 0.10 -1.72
C ARG A 79 -10.76 0.31 -0.81
N LEU A 80 -10.50 0.45 0.48
CA LEU A 80 -11.49 0.69 1.51
C LEU A 80 -11.21 2.05 2.13
N ARG A 81 -12.22 2.93 2.15
CA ARG A 81 -12.12 4.29 2.72
C ARG A 81 -13.00 4.48 3.95
N SER A 82 -13.90 3.53 4.21
CA SER A 82 -14.88 3.63 5.28
C SER A 82 -15.34 2.26 5.76
N GLY A 83 -15.97 2.24 6.94
CA GLY A 83 -16.69 1.06 7.43
C GLY A 83 -17.82 0.61 6.49
N LYS A 84 -18.42 1.52 5.72
CA LYS A 84 -19.45 1.17 4.73
C LYS A 84 -18.88 0.35 3.57
N ASP A 85 -17.68 0.71 3.09
CA ASP A 85 -17.00 -0.06 2.04
C ASP A 85 -16.65 -1.46 2.54
N LEU A 86 -16.21 -1.56 3.80
CA LEU A 86 -15.95 -2.83 4.46
C LEU A 86 -17.21 -3.71 4.53
N GLU A 87 -18.34 -3.18 5.00
CA GLU A 87 -19.60 -3.95 5.04
C GLU A 87 -20.07 -4.34 3.63
N GLY A 88 -19.91 -3.46 2.64
CA GLY A 88 -20.22 -3.77 1.24
C GLY A 88 -19.38 -4.94 0.73
N LEU A 89 -18.07 -4.93 0.99
CA LEU A 89 -17.19 -6.03 0.62
C LEU A 89 -17.55 -7.33 1.35
N LEU A 90 -17.84 -7.25 2.65
CA LEU A 90 -18.26 -8.41 3.44
C LEU A 90 -19.58 -9.00 2.92
N SER A 91 -20.51 -8.16 2.47
CA SER A 91 -21.76 -8.59 1.84
C SER A 91 -21.51 -9.32 0.51
N LEU A 92 -20.61 -8.79 -0.34
CA LEU A 92 -20.20 -9.46 -1.59
C LEU A 92 -19.54 -10.83 -1.34
N MET A 93 -18.86 -10.98 -0.20
CA MET A 93 -18.22 -12.22 0.22
C MET A 93 -19.15 -13.14 1.03
N ALA A 94 -20.37 -12.72 1.38
CA ALA A 94 -21.24 -13.48 2.28
C ALA A 94 -21.77 -14.77 1.65
N SER A 95 -21.92 -14.81 0.33
CA SER A 95 -22.34 -16.02 -0.38
C SER A 95 -21.24 -17.08 -0.36
N PRO A 96 -21.53 -18.35 -0.03
CA PRO A 96 -20.54 -19.42 -0.07
C PRO A 96 -20.04 -19.73 -1.48
N LEU A 97 -20.77 -19.29 -2.52
CA LEU A 97 -20.35 -19.42 -3.91
C LEU A 97 -19.44 -18.26 -4.36
N SER A 98 -19.28 -17.22 -3.53
CA SER A 98 -18.45 -16.07 -3.85
C SER A 98 -16.97 -16.45 -3.82
N ARG A 99 -16.28 -16.17 -4.92
CA ARG A 99 -14.83 -16.36 -5.05
C ARG A 99 -14.03 -15.09 -4.78
N VAL A 100 -14.72 -13.98 -4.46
CA VAL A 100 -14.13 -12.65 -4.29
C VAL A 100 -12.98 -12.67 -3.28
N ALA A 101 -13.16 -13.36 -2.16
CA ALA A 101 -12.14 -13.46 -1.11
C ALA A 101 -10.79 -13.99 -1.62
N GLY A 102 -10.82 -15.01 -2.49
CA GLY A 102 -9.62 -15.63 -3.04
C GLY A 102 -8.91 -14.77 -4.11
N TYR A 103 -9.64 -13.84 -4.71
CA TYR A 103 -9.10 -12.91 -5.71
C TYR A 103 -8.37 -11.73 -5.08
N ILE A 104 -8.72 -11.33 -3.86
CA ILE A 104 -8.10 -10.18 -3.19
C ILE A 104 -6.68 -10.54 -2.75
N LYS A 105 -5.71 -9.82 -3.31
CA LYS A 105 -4.28 -9.94 -2.99
C LYS A 105 -3.74 -8.73 -2.23
N THR A 106 -4.29 -7.55 -2.49
CA THR A 106 -3.82 -6.30 -1.88
C THR A 106 -4.99 -5.51 -1.33
N LEU A 107 -4.89 -5.04 -0.09
CA LEU A 107 -5.83 -4.10 0.51
C LEU A 107 -5.20 -2.71 0.62
N TRP A 108 -5.87 -1.70 0.06
CA TRP A 108 -5.55 -0.30 0.26
C TRP A 108 -6.54 0.28 1.27
N LEU A 109 -6.05 0.54 2.48
CA LEU A 109 -6.82 1.14 3.54
C LEU A 109 -6.53 2.63 3.53
N VAL A 110 -7.57 3.44 3.40
CA VAL A 110 -7.45 4.89 3.33
C VAL A 110 -8.24 5.50 4.47
N GLN A 111 -7.53 6.15 5.37
CA GLN A 111 -8.09 6.90 6.47
C GLN A 111 -7.97 8.39 6.15
N GLU A 112 -9.02 8.95 5.55
CA GLU A 112 -9.15 10.37 5.22
C GLU A 112 -10.15 11.06 6.17
N GLY A 113 -9.91 12.34 6.45
CA GLY A 113 -10.87 13.20 7.14
C GLY A 113 -10.98 12.97 8.64
N ARG A 114 -12.07 13.48 9.23
CA ARG A 114 -12.30 13.37 10.68
C ARG A 114 -12.52 11.92 11.10
N TRP A 115 -11.88 11.53 12.17
CA TRP A 115 -11.96 10.21 12.81
C TRP A 115 -13.31 10.01 13.50
N ASN A 116 -14.39 10.07 12.74
CA ASN A 116 -15.73 10.00 13.30
C ASN A 116 -16.06 8.56 13.74
N VAL A 117 -15.49 7.54 13.10
CA VAL A 117 -15.58 6.14 13.55
C VAL A 117 -14.30 5.37 13.17
N PRO A 118 -13.53 4.84 14.13
CA PRO A 118 -12.38 3.99 13.82
C PRO A 118 -12.89 2.67 13.22
N TRP A 119 -12.69 2.43 11.93
CA TRP A 119 -13.16 1.20 11.25
C TRP A 119 -12.02 0.25 10.86
N LEU A 120 -10.75 0.73 10.89
CA LEU A 120 -9.58 -0.07 10.53
C LEU A 120 -9.47 -1.36 11.35
N HIS A 121 -9.82 -1.32 12.64
CA HIS A 121 -9.82 -2.50 13.49
C HIS A 121 -10.81 -3.58 13.03
N LEU A 122 -11.93 -3.20 12.40
CA LEU A 122 -12.89 -4.14 11.85
C LEU A 122 -12.33 -4.88 10.64
N VAL A 123 -11.41 -4.26 9.89
CA VAL A 123 -10.69 -4.94 8.80
C VAL A 123 -9.90 -6.11 9.36
N ALA A 124 -9.13 -5.87 10.43
CA ALA A 124 -8.36 -6.91 11.12
C ALA A 124 -9.24 -8.04 11.65
N LEU A 125 -10.38 -7.68 12.25
CA LEU A 125 -11.24 -8.64 12.94
C LEU A 125 -12.13 -9.45 12.00
N ARG A 126 -12.67 -8.82 10.95
CA ARG A 126 -13.75 -9.39 10.14
C ARG A 126 -13.35 -9.71 8.71
N LEU A 127 -12.38 -8.99 8.15
CA LEU A 127 -11.96 -9.16 6.75
C LEU A 127 -10.71 -10.01 6.63
N VAL A 128 -9.60 -9.63 7.29
CA VAL A 128 -8.31 -10.31 7.18
C VAL A 128 -8.40 -11.84 7.38
N PRO A 129 -9.14 -12.38 8.38
CA PRO A 129 -9.24 -13.83 8.58
C PRO A 129 -9.94 -14.57 7.43
N LYS A 130 -10.66 -13.87 6.56
CA LYS A 130 -11.37 -14.43 5.40
C LYS A 130 -10.55 -14.35 4.11
N LEU A 131 -9.43 -13.63 4.13
CA LEU A 131 -8.62 -13.40 2.95
C LEU A 131 -7.42 -14.34 2.93
N SER A 132 -7.07 -14.82 1.75
CA SER A 132 -5.81 -15.52 1.50
C SER A 132 -4.75 -14.51 1.11
N LEU A 133 -4.44 -13.63 2.07
CA LEU A 133 -3.35 -12.66 1.97
C LEU A 133 -2.03 -13.43 1.96
N ASP A 134 -1.21 -13.19 0.93
CA ASP A 134 0.13 -13.76 0.82
C ASP A 134 1.06 -13.12 1.87
N THR A 135 2.24 -13.69 2.13
CA THR A 135 3.15 -13.11 3.13
C THR A 135 3.86 -11.83 2.65
N GLU A 136 3.84 -11.56 1.34
CA GLU A 136 4.53 -10.41 0.75
C GLU A 136 3.52 -9.33 0.33
N GLU A 137 3.67 -8.13 0.90
CA GLU A 137 2.98 -6.89 0.49
C GLU A 137 1.44 -6.84 0.48
N THR A 138 0.79 -7.17 1.60
CA THR A 138 -0.67 -7.40 1.57
C THR A 138 -1.56 -6.24 1.96
N ILE A 139 -1.10 -5.34 2.82
CA ILE A 139 -1.92 -4.20 3.26
C ILE A 139 -1.11 -2.91 3.16
N TYR A 140 -1.68 -1.97 2.42
CA TYR A 140 -1.17 -0.62 2.27
C TYR A 140 -2.09 0.33 3.04
N LEU A 141 -1.54 1.03 4.02
CA LEU A 141 -2.27 1.97 4.86
C LEU A 141 -1.90 3.40 4.47
N SER A 142 -2.89 4.19 4.11
CA SER A 142 -2.77 5.62 3.85
C SER A 142 -3.54 6.39 4.92
N ILE A 143 -2.88 7.31 5.60
CA ILE A 143 -3.46 8.17 6.62
C ILE A 143 -3.23 9.62 6.18
N ASP A 144 -4.33 10.33 5.95
CA ASP A 144 -4.34 11.76 5.62
C ASP A 144 -5.02 12.53 6.76
N ARG A 145 -4.29 13.48 7.36
CA ARG A 145 -4.78 14.30 8.49
C ARG A 145 -4.97 15.78 8.15
N SER A 146 -5.12 16.12 6.88
CA SER A 146 -5.34 17.51 6.43
C SER A 146 -6.49 18.25 7.15
N TYR A 147 -7.47 17.53 7.71
CA TYR A 147 -8.64 18.09 8.38
C TYR A 147 -8.64 18.00 9.92
N GLU A 148 -7.58 17.47 10.55
CA GLU A 148 -7.54 17.26 12.00
C GLU A 148 -6.28 17.85 12.66
N PRO A 149 -6.44 18.72 13.68
CA PRO A 149 -5.29 19.30 14.37
C PRO A 149 -4.66 18.36 15.41
N ALA A 150 -5.31 17.23 15.72
CA ALA A 150 -4.88 16.31 16.76
C ALA A 150 -3.66 15.50 16.29
N ALA A 151 -2.67 15.37 17.18
CA ALA A 151 -1.47 14.61 16.88
C ALA A 151 -1.74 13.09 16.89
N ILE A 152 -1.15 12.38 15.93
CA ILE A 152 -1.19 10.92 15.86
C ILE A 152 -0.30 10.34 16.97
N ARG A 153 -0.79 9.31 17.68
CA ARG A 153 0.00 8.55 18.65
C ARG A 153 0.14 7.06 18.26
N SER A 154 -0.87 6.49 17.61
CA SER A 154 -0.94 5.08 17.25
C SER A 154 -1.86 4.83 16.05
N ILE A 155 -1.63 3.76 15.28
CA ILE A 155 -2.63 3.28 14.30
C ILE A 155 -3.88 2.72 14.97
N HIS A 156 -3.78 2.42 16.27
CA HIS A 156 -4.84 1.91 17.11
C HIS A 156 -5.50 3.01 17.95
N ASP A 157 -5.19 4.28 17.69
CA ASP A 157 -5.82 5.39 18.39
C ASP A 157 -7.36 5.27 18.28
N GLY A 158 -8.06 5.36 19.41
CA GLY A 158 -9.51 5.17 19.48
C GLY A 158 -9.98 3.72 19.68
N LEU A 159 -9.07 2.74 19.77
CA LEU A 159 -9.40 1.36 20.16
C LEU A 159 -9.17 1.13 21.65
N PRO A 160 -10.03 0.33 22.32
CA PRO A 160 -9.81 -0.03 23.73
C PRO A 160 -8.60 -0.96 23.93
N ARG A 161 -8.13 -1.64 22.86
CA ARG A 161 -6.97 -2.53 22.86
C ARG A 161 -6.23 -2.45 21.53
N SER A 162 -4.90 -2.52 21.57
CA SER A 162 -4.07 -2.72 20.38
C SER A 162 -4.33 -4.11 19.79
N TYR A 163 -4.24 -4.22 18.46
CA TYR A 163 -4.45 -5.49 17.76
C TYR A 163 -3.19 -5.83 16.95
N PRO A 164 -2.18 -6.44 17.59
CA PRO A 164 -0.84 -6.62 17.00
C PRO A 164 -0.83 -7.46 15.72
N SER A 165 -1.81 -8.35 15.54
CA SER A 165 -1.93 -9.16 14.33
C SER A 165 -2.35 -8.35 13.10
N PHE A 166 -3.01 -7.21 13.29
CA PHE A 166 -3.36 -6.35 12.16
C PHE A 166 -2.13 -5.66 11.59
N SER A 167 -1.33 -5.08 12.48
CA SER A 167 -0.17 -4.27 12.11
C SER A 167 0.94 -5.10 11.48
N SER A 168 0.98 -6.41 11.76
CA SER A 168 1.87 -7.36 11.10
C SER A 168 1.53 -7.68 9.64
N HIS A 169 0.43 -7.16 9.10
CA HIS A 169 0.11 -7.31 7.66
C HIS A 169 0.33 -6.01 6.87
N ILE A 170 0.67 -4.90 7.56
CA ILE A 170 0.89 -3.61 6.92
C ILE A 170 2.32 -3.56 6.40
N SER A 171 2.47 -3.59 5.08
CA SER A 171 3.77 -3.51 4.40
C SER A 171 4.10 -2.12 3.88
N LEU A 172 3.10 -1.28 3.66
CA LEU A 172 3.27 0.08 3.20
C LEU A 172 2.48 1.04 4.08
N LEU A 173 3.14 2.09 4.54
CA LEU A 173 2.51 3.20 5.26
C LEU A 173 2.73 4.49 4.48
N TYR A 174 1.65 5.18 4.15
CA TYR A 174 1.65 6.51 3.57
C TYR A 174 1.02 7.50 4.54
N LEU A 175 1.78 8.50 4.98
CA LEU A 175 1.37 9.57 5.88
C LEU A 175 1.35 10.89 5.10
N SER A 176 0.20 11.55 5.02
CA SER A 176 0.07 12.91 4.49
C SER A 176 -0.51 13.88 5.51
N ASP A 177 0.06 15.07 5.56
CA ASP A 177 -0.45 16.19 6.38
C ASP A 177 -0.60 15.82 7.88
N ALA A 178 0.21 14.88 8.35
CA ALA A 178 0.16 14.34 9.70
C ALA A 178 0.98 15.20 10.67
N ARG A 179 0.43 15.41 11.86
CA ARG A 179 1.15 16.06 12.98
C ARG A 179 1.44 15.05 14.07
N PHE A 180 2.66 15.09 14.61
CA PHE A 180 3.08 14.32 15.78
C PHE A 180 3.50 15.29 16.90
N ASN A 181 3.39 14.87 18.18
CA ASN A 181 3.86 15.70 19.28
C ASN A 181 5.39 15.68 19.39
N SER A 182 6.02 14.66 18.81
CA SER A 182 7.47 14.50 18.76
C SER A 182 7.86 13.58 17.61
N PHE A 183 9.13 13.64 17.19
CA PHE A 183 9.70 12.62 16.30
C PHE A 183 9.65 11.21 16.91
N ALA A 184 9.64 11.14 18.24
CA ALA A 184 9.52 9.91 18.98
C ALA A 184 8.18 9.18 18.75
N ASP A 185 7.10 9.93 18.58
CA ASP A 185 5.78 9.37 18.29
C ASP A 185 5.69 8.81 16.86
N LEU A 186 6.35 9.47 15.89
CA LEU A 186 6.48 8.94 14.52
C LEU A 186 7.22 7.60 14.52
N LEU A 187 8.34 7.52 15.25
CA LEU A 187 9.08 6.26 15.38
C LEU A 187 8.26 5.19 16.11
N HIS A 188 7.50 5.56 17.14
CA HIS A 188 6.59 4.64 17.82
C HIS A 188 5.55 4.07 16.85
N LEU A 189 4.95 4.91 16.02
CA LEU A 189 4.01 4.48 14.99
C LEU A 189 4.64 3.46 14.02
N VAL A 190 5.85 3.73 13.54
CA VAL A 190 6.59 2.81 12.67
C VAL A 190 6.88 1.47 13.38
N ASP A 191 7.25 1.52 14.67
CA ASP A 191 7.54 0.34 15.49
C ASP A 191 6.30 -0.56 15.74
N GLU A 192 5.09 -0.04 15.57
CA GLU A 192 3.84 -0.81 15.68
C GLU A 192 3.64 -1.78 14.50
N MET A 193 4.29 -1.54 13.36
CA MET A 193 4.10 -2.29 12.10
C MET A 193 5.34 -3.14 11.77
N PRO A 194 5.47 -4.36 12.34
CA PRO A 194 6.69 -5.15 12.21
C PRO A 194 6.96 -5.64 10.78
N SER A 195 5.98 -5.64 9.89
CA SER A 195 6.14 -6.09 8.49
C SER A 195 6.25 -4.92 7.51
N LEU A 196 6.45 -3.70 8.02
CA LEU A 196 6.54 -2.50 7.21
C LEU A 196 7.81 -2.54 6.35
N GLN A 197 7.62 -2.42 5.03
CA GLN A 197 8.68 -2.42 4.02
C GLN A 197 8.90 -1.02 3.43
N HIS A 198 7.80 -0.27 3.26
CA HIS A 198 7.81 1.05 2.67
C HIS A 198 7.14 2.09 3.57
N LEU A 199 7.82 3.20 3.81
CA LEU A 199 7.29 4.35 4.54
C LEU A 199 7.37 5.60 3.66
N TYR A 200 6.22 6.21 3.41
CA TYR A 200 6.10 7.47 2.68
C TYR A 200 5.52 8.52 3.62
N CYS A 201 6.25 9.62 3.80
CA CYS A 201 5.85 10.74 4.63
C CYS A 201 5.83 12.01 3.77
N VAL A 202 4.68 12.68 3.70
CA VAL A 202 4.52 13.94 2.97
C VAL A 202 3.89 14.99 3.89
N ARG A 203 4.53 16.15 4.04
CA ARG A 203 4.05 17.24 4.93
C ARG A 203 3.82 16.77 6.37
N VAL A 204 4.64 15.83 6.85
CA VAL A 204 4.57 15.33 8.22
C VAL A 204 5.34 16.29 9.13
N THR A 205 4.68 16.76 10.19
CA THR A 205 5.24 17.78 11.10
C THR A 205 5.36 17.30 12.53
N TRP A 206 6.39 17.77 13.23
CA TRP A 206 6.56 17.62 14.68
C TRP A 206 7.37 18.80 15.24
N PRO A 207 7.27 19.12 16.53
CA PRO A 207 8.13 20.12 17.16
C PRO A 207 9.60 19.72 17.06
N MET A 208 10.45 20.61 16.55
CA MET A 208 11.91 20.47 16.71
C MET A 208 12.23 20.80 18.16
N ALA A 209 12.80 19.84 18.90
CA ALA A 209 13.30 20.13 20.24
C ALA A 209 14.42 21.18 20.15
N PRO A 210 14.45 22.19 21.02
CA PRO A 210 15.56 23.15 21.07
C PRO A 210 16.84 22.44 21.53
N ASP A 211 17.78 22.24 20.60
CA ASP A 211 19.19 21.81 20.74
C ASP A 211 19.52 20.61 21.65
N THR A 212 18.52 19.96 22.22
CA THR A 212 18.70 18.74 22.99
C THR A 212 18.66 17.57 22.01
N PRO A 213 19.75 16.79 21.88
CA PRO A 213 19.73 15.61 21.04
C PRO A 213 18.56 14.74 21.50
N PRO A 214 17.64 14.36 20.61
CA PRO A 214 16.48 13.57 21.00
C PRO A 214 17.00 12.32 21.70
N VAL A 215 16.55 12.09 22.94
CA VAL A 215 16.83 10.85 23.66
C VAL A 215 16.04 9.76 22.94
N VAL A 216 16.64 9.24 21.86
CA VAL A 216 16.10 8.09 21.15
C VAL A 216 16.29 6.92 22.11
N SER A 217 15.20 6.44 22.68
CA SER A 217 15.24 5.28 23.57
C SER A 217 16.02 4.14 22.90
N HIS A 218 17.07 3.67 23.56
CA HIS A 218 17.97 2.60 23.09
C HIS A 218 17.25 1.26 22.82
N GLN A 219 15.96 1.18 23.15
CA GLN A 219 15.11 0.00 22.93
C GLN A 219 14.26 0.07 21.65
N ARG A 220 14.34 1.16 20.86
CA ARG A 220 13.60 1.25 19.60
C ARG A 220 14.09 0.25 18.57
N ARG A 221 13.14 -0.23 17.78
CA ARG A 221 13.25 -1.50 17.09
C ARG A 221 12.56 -1.38 15.74
N ILE A 222 13.32 -0.88 14.77
CA ILE A 222 12.88 -0.70 13.39
C ILE A 222 12.38 -2.04 12.82
N PRO A 223 11.28 -2.02 12.05
CA PRO A 223 10.79 -3.19 11.35
C PRO A 223 11.92 -3.84 10.52
N PRO A 224 12.14 -5.16 10.65
CA PRO A 224 13.26 -5.84 10.00
C PRO A 224 13.29 -5.62 8.49
N ASP A 225 12.12 -5.54 7.86
CA ASP A 225 11.95 -5.48 6.41
C ASP A 225 11.84 -4.05 5.86
N LEU A 226 11.93 -3.02 6.72
CA LEU A 226 11.84 -1.63 6.29
C LEU A 226 13.06 -1.29 5.44
N SER A 227 12.82 -1.11 4.14
CA SER A 227 13.85 -0.91 3.13
C SER A 227 13.71 0.41 2.40
N ASP A 228 12.49 0.96 2.24
CA ASP A 228 12.26 2.21 1.51
C ASP A 228 11.62 3.26 2.42
N VAL A 229 12.30 4.39 2.61
CA VAL A 229 11.76 5.55 3.33
C VAL A 229 11.86 6.77 2.44
N THR A 230 10.70 7.38 2.21
CA THR A 230 10.54 8.59 1.41
C THR A 230 9.93 9.69 2.27
N MET A 231 10.57 10.85 2.33
CA MET A 231 10.10 12.02 3.08
C MET A 231 10.10 13.26 2.18
N GLY A 232 8.97 13.96 2.11
CA GLY A 232 8.83 15.19 1.33
C GLY A 232 8.12 16.28 2.11
N LYS A 233 8.69 17.48 2.13
CA LYS A 233 8.13 18.64 2.85
C LYS A 233 7.82 18.37 4.34
N CYS A 234 8.57 17.47 4.99
CA CYS A 234 8.42 17.17 6.42
C CYS A 234 9.22 18.17 7.28
N THR A 235 9.01 18.19 8.61
CA THR A 235 9.79 19.04 9.54
C THR A 235 11.30 18.85 9.37
N ASP A 236 11.75 17.61 9.21
CA ASP A 236 13.15 17.27 8.90
C ASP A 236 13.15 16.08 7.94
N ASN A 237 13.39 16.32 6.65
CA ASN A 237 13.49 15.25 5.65
C ASN A 237 14.69 14.33 5.90
N SER A 238 15.75 14.81 6.56
CA SER A 238 16.92 13.98 6.89
C SER A 238 16.64 12.95 7.99
N ALA A 239 15.49 13.08 8.68
CA ALA A 239 15.03 12.10 9.65
C ALA A 239 14.86 10.69 9.05
N LEU A 240 14.71 10.56 7.72
CA LEU A 240 14.70 9.29 7.01
C LEU A 240 15.91 8.41 7.32
N VAL A 241 17.09 9.02 7.56
CA VAL A 241 18.31 8.27 7.88
C VAL A 241 18.12 7.59 9.22
N ARG A 242 17.64 8.34 10.22
CA ARG A 242 17.43 7.82 11.57
C ARG A 242 16.39 6.70 11.58
N ILE A 243 15.38 6.79 10.72
CA ILE A 243 14.35 5.74 10.56
C ILE A 243 14.96 4.48 9.94
N LEU A 244 15.89 4.59 8.99
CA LEU A 244 16.49 3.45 8.30
C LEU A 244 17.67 2.80 9.03
N THR A 245 18.48 3.61 9.71
CA THR A 245 19.76 3.21 10.31
C THR A 245 19.67 2.92 11.81
N GLY A 246 18.50 3.07 12.44
CA GLY A 246 18.37 2.69 13.84
C GLY A 246 18.49 1.18 14.05
N ARG A 247 18.39 0.76 15.31
CA ARG A 247 18.53 -0.66 15.68
C ARG A 247 17.34 -1.48 15.16
N ARG A 248 17.60 -2.54 14.38
CA ARG A 248 16.57 -3.44 13.83
C ARG A 248 16.15 -4.53 14.81
N ARG A 249 14.92 -5.03 14.67
CA ARG A 249 14.52 -6.28 15.34
C ARG A 249 15.23 -7.45 14.67
N LYS A 250 15.82 -8.34 15.47
CA LYS A 250 16.16 -9.68 14.98
C LYS A 250 14.86 -10.43 14.74
N ALA A 251 14.57 -10.75 13.49
CA ALA A 251 13.44 -11.59 13.14
C ALA A 251 13.65 -12.99 13.75
N ARG A 252 12.71 -13.42 14.60
CA ARG A 252 12.69 -14.79 15.13
C ARG A 252 12.44 -15.71 13.93
N ALA A 253 13.43 -16.49 13.51
CA ALA A 253 13.41 -17.43 12.38
C ALA A 253 13.83 -16.90 11.00
N SER A 254 14.39 -15.68 10.88
CA SER A 254 14.98 -15.26 9.61
C SER A 254 16.37 -15.86 9.41
N THR A 255 16.54 -16.67 8.37
CA THR A 255 17.84 -17.13 7.86
C THR A 255 18.51 -16.06 6.99
N THR A 256 17.76 -15.10 6.46
CA THR A 256 18.34 -13.93 5.80
C THR A 256 18.94 -13.03 6.86
N ALA A 257 20.21 -12.65 6.64
CA ALA A 257 20.94 -11.77 7.52
C ALA A 257 20.16 -10.47 7.69
N SER A 258 19.64 -10.22 8.89
CA SER A 258 19.13 -8.90 9.28
C SER A 258 20.21 -7.88 8.89
N LEU A 259 19.85 -6.88 8.08
CA LEU A 259 20.67 -5.71 7.74
C LEU A 259 20.93 -4.87 9.01
N ASP A 260 21.68 -5.43 9.95
CA ASP A 260 22.27 -4.70 11.05
C ASP A 260 23.56 -4.12 10.51
N PHE A 261 23.54 -2.82 10.20
CA PHE A 261 24.73 -2.14 9.68
C PHE A 261 25.88 -2.14 10.69
N GLY A 262 25.64 -2.55 11.95
CA GLY A 262 26.66 -2.56 13.00
C GLY A 262 27.20 -1.16 13.30
N LEU A 263 26.48 -0.12 12.87
CA LEU A 263 26.95 1.25 12.97
C LEU A 263 26.91 1.70 14.42
N ASP A 264 28.06 2.11 14.95
CA ASP A 264 28.11 2.77 16.24
C ASP A 264 27.46 4.17 16.19
N SER A 265 27.30 4.79 17.35
CA SER A 265 26.66 6.10 17.45
C SER A 265 27.39 7.21 16.68
N GLU A 266 28.71 7.11 16.53
CA GLU A 266 29.52 8.11 15.82
C GLU A 266 29.36 7.97 14.30
N GLN A 267 29.34 6.74 13.80
CA GLN A 267 29.09 6.43 12.39
C GLN A 267 27.68 6.85 11.98
N GLN A 268 26.66 6.55 12.79
CA GLN A 268 25.29 7.00 12.55
C GLN A 268 25.19 8.53 12.50
N HIS A 269 25.86 9.22 13.43
CA HIS A 269 25.91 10.68 13.46
C HIS A 269 26.60 11.27 12.22
N THR A 270 27.67 10.63 11.75
CA THR A 270 28.41 11.05 10.56
C THR A 270 27.57 10.90 9.30
N ILE A 271 26.91 9.75 9.11
CA ILE A 271 25.98 9.52 7.98
C ILE A 271 24.84 10.53 8.04
N TYR A 272 24.25 10.75 9.22
CA TYR A 272 23.22 11.76 9.40
C TYR A 272 23.71 13.16 8.99
N LYS A 273 24.90 13.59 9.43
CA LYS A 273 25.48 14.89 9.04
C LYS A 273 25.68 15.02 7.52
N LEU A 274 26.12 13.96 6.85
CA LEU A 274 26.30 13.94 5.40
C LEU A 274 24.96 14.08 4.68
N VAL A 275 23.99 13.22 5.00
CA VAL A 275 22.67 13.24 4.36
C VAL A 275 21.92 14.52 4.69
N HIS A 276 22.03 15.04 5.91
CA HIS A 276 21.41 16.30 6.30
C HIS A 276 21.93 17.49 5.50
N LYS A 277 23.18 17.49 5.03
CA LYS A 277 23.66 18.52 4.09
C LYS A 277 22.93 18.43 2.75
N PHE A 278 22.80 17.22 2.20
CA PHE A 278 22.08 16.99 0.94
C PHE A 278 20.57 17.27 1.05
N ALA A 279 19.96 16.98 2.20
CA ALA A 279 18.53 17.21 2.44
C ALA A 279 18.17 18.68 2.72
N LYS A 280 19.17 19.53 3.02
CA LYS A 280 19.00 20.97 3.26
C LYS A 280 19.00 21.80 1.98
N GLU A 281 19.66 21.32 0.93
CA GLU A 281 19.46 21.85 -0.41
C GLU A 281 18.00 21.55 -0.76
N GLU A 282 17.23 22.54 -1.24
CA GLU A 282 15.75 22.55 -1.33
C GLU A 282 15.15 21.44 -2.22
N VAL A 283 15.36 20.18 -1.87
CA VAL A 283 14.80 19.03 -2.56
C VAL A 283 13.40 18.83 -2.00
N GLU A 284 12.37 18.95 -2.85
CA GLU A 284 10.98 18.77 -2.46
C GLU A 284 10.69 17.37 -1.87
N MET A 285 11.52 16.38 -2.21
CA MET A 285 11.35 14.98 -1.86
C MET A 285 12.70 14.27 -1.70
N CYS A 286 12.98 13.77 -0.50
CA CYS A 286 14.12 12.93 -0.21
C CYS A 286 13.68 11.46 -0.15
N ARG A 287 14.39 10.58 -0.85
CA ARG A 287 14.14 9.13 -0.82
C ARG A 287 15.43 8.41 -0.47
N CYS A 288 15.34 7.45 0.42
CA CYS A 288 16.43 6.55 0.74
C CYS A 288 15.89 5.13 0.75
N PHE A 289 16.60 4.25 0.05
CA PHE A 289 16.25 2.85 -0.03
C PHE A 289 17.49 2.00 0.27
N LEU A 290 17.27 0.91 0.97
CA LEU A 290 18.28 -0.10 1.25
C LEU A 290 18.13 -1.21 0.22
N THR A 291 19.08 -1.31 -0.68
CA THR A 291 19.23 -2.49 -1.52
C THR A 291 20.06 -3.51 -0.76
N THR A 292 19.53 -4.71 -0.55
CA THR A 292 20.37 -5.88 -0.30
C THR A 292 21.33 -6.00 -1.47
N ILE A 293 22.62 -5.74 -1.22
CA ILE A 293 23.66 -6.08 -2.19
C ILE A 293 23.84 -7.59 -2.03
N ASP A 294 22.96 -8.36 -2.66
CA ASP A 294 23.08 -9.81 -2.70
C ASP A 294 24.33 -10.17 -3.48
N SER A 295 25.43 -10.42 -2.75
CA SER A 295 26.57 -11.27 -3.12
C SER A 295 26.96 -11.33 -4.61
N ALA A 296 27.06 -10.18 -5.29
CA ALA A 296 27.67 -10.10 -6.62
C ALA A 296 29.20 -10.27 -6.59
N TYR A 297 29.77 -10.59 -5.42
CA TYR A 297 31.20 -10.81 -5.19
C TYR A 297 31.51 -12.18 -4.55
N SER A 298 30.61 -13.15 -4.68
CA SER A 298 30.95 -14.56 -4.40
C SER A 298 31.47 -15.22 -5.68
N GLU A 299 32.69 -14.86 -6.09
CA GLU A 299 33.51 -15.68 -7.02
C GLU A 299 34.49 -16.54 -6.22
#